data_AF-A0AAF0EXF4-F1
#
_entry.id   AF-A0AAF0EXF4-F1
#
_cell.length_a   1.000
_cell.length_b   1.000
_cell.length_c   1.000
_cell.angle_alpha   90.00
_cell.angle_beta   90.00
_cell.angle_gamma   90.00
#
_symmetry.space_group_name_H-M   'P 1'
#
loop_
_entity.id
_entity.type
_entity.pdbx_description
1 polymer ?
#
loop_
_entity_poly.entity_id
_entity_poly.type
_entity_poly.pdbx_seq_one_letter_code
_entity_poly.pdbx_strand_id
1 'polypeptide(L)'
;MEVSKHHASIFAIVRKREPDLPPSFSVTDTGSTHGTFVYRPKKESPKPMHPNSLARIPNDAFVRLSPAKHASRPFTLQHLDVIRFGVQSNAFEVHMHGTAWGSCPACQLSPDGANEISLAPLAGERNKPCGVQKNAPPAKSAKQKAEFDTKRHLKALKEVYLKPLPLSDESKSISAVGGPAYRDRASLRRERYPGLPDVKRDVPRPDMPPPAAPPKALDASNVGYQLLAKMADGADHIPTQAPITPAVSHQHTKR
;
A
#
# COMPACT_ATOMS: atom_id res chain seq x y z
N MET A 1 -14.59 -4.39 14.71
CA MET A 1 -15.74 -4.28 13.80
C MET A 1 -15.21 -4.15 12.39
N GLU A 2 -15.69 -4.97 11.47
CA GLU A 2 -14.85 -5.41 10.34
C GLU A 2 -15.50 -5.04 9.01
N VAL A 3 -14.86 -4.12 8.29
CA VAL A 3 -15.11 -3.94 6.85
C VAL A 3 -14.58 -5.20 6.16
N SER A 4 -15.46 -5.93 5.47
CA SER A 4 -15.07 -7.12 4.70
C SER A 4 -13.88 -6.81 3.77
N LYS A 5 -12.94 -7.75 3.62
CA LYS A 5 -11.74 -7.58 2.77
C LYS A 5 -12.07 -7.11 1.34
N HIS A 6 -13.13 -7.68 0.77
CA HIS A 6 -13.75 -7.19 -0.46
C HIS A 6 -15.16 -6.74 -0.07
N HIS A 7 -15.31 -5.45 0.23
CA HIS A 7 -16.58 -4.89 0.70
C HIS A 7 -17.42 -4.36 -0.46
N ALA A 8 -16.82 -3.49 -1.26
CA ALA A 8 -17.44 -2.89 -2.43
C ALA A 8 -16.37 -2.61 -3.48
N SER A 9 -16.80 -2.48 -4.73
CA SER A 9 -15.99 -2.08 -5.87
C SER A 9 -16.52 -0.77 -6.43
N ILE A 10 -15.64 0.21 -6.63
CA ILE A 10 -15.93 1.45 -7.33
C ILE A 10 -15.24 1.37 -8.68
N PHE A 11 -15.98 1.61 -9.75
CA PHE A 11 -15.46 1.52 -11.11
C PHE A 11 -16.03 2.63 -11.99
N ALA A 12 -15.25 2.99 -13.01
CA ALA A 12 -15.65 3.95 -14.03
C ALA A 12 -16.08 3.20 -15.30
N ILE A 13 -17.23 3.59 -15.85
CA ILE A 13 -17.72 3.11 -17.14
C ILE A 13 -17.38 4.18 -18.18
N VAL A 14 -16.38 3.87 -19.02
CA VAL A 14 -16.00 4.69 -20.17
C VAL A 14 -16.67 4.08 -21.41
N ARG A 15 -17.59 4.81 -22.04
CA ARG A 15 -18.30 4.32 -23.22
C ARG A 15 -17.51 4.66 -24.48
N LYS A 16 -16.97 3.63 -25.16
CA LYS A 16 -16.23 3.81 -26.43
C LYS A 16 -17.04 4.45 -27.55
N ARG A 17 -18.38 4.36 -27.50
CA ARG A 17 -19.28 4.94 -28.52
C ARG A 17 -19.48 6.44 -28.38
N GLU A 18 -19.17 7.02 -27.22
CA GLU A 18 -19.39 8.43 -26.93
C GLU A 18 -18.14 8.96 -26.18
N PRO A 19 -17.03 9.21 -26.90
CA PRO A 19 -15.76 9.61 -26.28
C PRO A 19 -15.83 10.98 -25.59
N ASP A 20 -16.77 11.84 -26.00
CA ASP A 20 -16.92 13.20 -25.48
C ASP A 20 -17.72 13.26 -24.17
N LEU A 21 -18.38 12.16 -23.77
CA LEU A 21 -19.10 12.10 -22.51
C LEU A 21 -18.15 11.76 -21.35
N PRO A 22 -18.30 12.44 -20.20
CA PRO A 22 -17.48 12.15 -19.04
C PRO A 22 -17.73 10.70 -18.55
N PRO A 23 -16.71 10.04 -17.97
CA PRO A 23 -16.87 8.72 -17.40
C PRO A 23 -17.94 8.73 -16.31
N SER A 24 -18.85 7.74 -16.35
CA SER A 24 -19.80 7.54 -15.27
C SER A 24 -19.20 6.61 -14.22
N PHE A 25 -19.32 6.98 -12.95
CA PHE A 25 -18.79 6.18 -11.84
C PHE A 25 -19.94 5.44 -11.16
N SER A 26 -19.67 4.19 -10.80
CA SER A 26 -20.64 3.33 -10.15
C SER A 26 -19.98 2.56 -9.00
N VAL A 27 -20.78 2.23 -7.99
CA VAL A 27 -20.39 1.38 -6.87
C VAL A 27 -21.21 0.10 -6.85
N THR A 28 -20.58 -1.02 -6.56
CA THR A 28 -21.23 -2.32 -6.30
C THR A 28 -20.78 -2.87 -4.95
N ASP A 29 -21.73 -3.30 -4.12
CA ASP A 29 -21.43 -4.12 -2.96
C ASP A 29 -21.04 -5.53 -3.42
N THR A 30 -19.97 -6.10 -2.87
CA THR A 30 -19.44 -7.42 -3.25
C THR A 30 -19.86 -8.53 -2.28
N GLY A 31 -21.00 -8.39 -1.61
CA GLY A 31 -21.48 -9.36 -0.62
C GLY A 31 -20.92 -9.08 0.77
N SER A 32 -20.83 -7.81 1.14
CA SER A 32 -20.35 -7.39 2.44
C SER A 32 -21.28 -7.86 3.56
N THR A 33 -20.71 -8.12 4.75
CA THR A 33 -21.50 -8.58 5.90
C THR A 33 -22.37 -7.44 6.47
N HIS A 34 -21.82 -6.23 6.51
CA HIS A 34 -22.48 -5.07 7.11
C HIS A 34 -23.23 -4.18 6.10
N GLY A 35 -23.08 -4.42 4.80
CA GLY A 35 -23.76 -3.67 3.75
C GLY A 35 -23.04 -2.37 3.37
N THR A 36 -23.23 -1.97 2.12
CA THR A 36 -22.90 -0.66 1.59
C THR A 36 -24.14 0.22 1.54
N PHE A 37 -23.96 1.48 1.93
CA PHE A 37 -25.03 2.46 2.11
C PHE A 37 -24.72 3.72 1.31
N VAL A 38 -25.71 4.29 0.65
CA VAL A 38 -25.57 5.53 -0.12
C VAL A 38 -26.60 6.55 0.33
N TYR A 39 -26.16 7.79 0.54
CA TYR A 39 -27.01 8.93 0.82
C TYR A 39 -26.83 9.98 -0.28
N ARG A 40 -27.95 10.40 -0.88
CA ARG A 40 -27.99 11.48 -1.85
C ARG A 40 -28.58 12.74 -1.21
N PRO A 41 -27.82 13.83 -1.10
CA PRO A 41 -28.34 15.10 -0.59
C PRO A 41 -29.48 15.60 -1.49
N LYS A 42 -30.66 15.87 -0.93
CA LYS A 42 -31.85 16.34 -1.69
C LYS A 42 -31.86 17.84 -2.00
N LYS A 43 -30.83 18.60 -1.63
CA LYS A 43 -30.84 20.07 -1.77
C LYS A 43 -30.57 20.49 -3.22
N GLU A 44 -31.32 21.49 -3.68
CA GLU A 44 -31.24 22.10 -5.02
C GLU A 44 -29.84 22.66 -5.36
N SER A 45 -29.03 22.97 -4.35
CA SER A 45 -27.59 23.18 -4.48
C SER A 45 -26.85 22.30 -3.46
N PRO A 46 -26.30 21.16 -3.88
CA PRO A 46 -25.54 20.31 -2.97
C PRO A 46 -24.25 21.06 -2.63
N LYS A 47 -24.06 21.35 -1.33
CA LYS A 47 -22.85 21.94 -0.79
C LYS A 47 -21.97 20.83 -0.22
N PRO A 48 -20.64 20.90 -0.41
CA PRO A 48 -19.73 19.93 0.18
C PRO A 48 -19.89 19.92 1.71
N MET A 49 -20.01 18.71 2.26
CA MET A 49 -20.22 18.52 3.68
C MET A 49 -18.89 18.49 4.43
N HIS A 50 -18.81 19.23 5.54
CA HIS A 50 -17.67 19.12 6.45
C HIS A 50 -17.57 17.70 7.03
N PRO A 51 -16.37 17.13 7.26
CA PRO A 51 -16.20 15.77 7.79
C PRO A 51 -17.00 15.48 9.07
N ASN A 52 -17.04 16.43 10.00
CA ASN A 52 -17.85 16.31 11.23
C ASN A 52 -19.35 16.20 10.98
N SER A 53 -19.84 16.74 9.87
CA SER A 53 -21.24 16.65 9.48
C SER A 53 -21.57 15.33 8.81
N LEU A 54 -20.63 14.72 8.07
CA LEU A 54 -20.80 13.40 7.45
C LEU A 54 -21.07 12.31 8.51
N ALA A 55 -20.37 12.38 9.63
CA ALA A 55 -20.55 11.45 10.75
C ALA A 55 -21.90 11.60 11.48
N ARG A 56 -22.58 12.75 11.32
CA ARG A 56 -23.86 13.07 11.97
C ARG A 56 -25.08 12.70 11.13
N ILE A 57 -24.89 12.24 9.89
CA ILE A 57 -26.01 11.85 9.03
C ILE A 57 -26.73 10.66 9.68
N PRO A 58 -28.04 10.75 9.93
CA PRO A 58 -28.79 9.67 10.57
C PRO A 58 -28.79 8.41 9.69
N ASN A 59 -28.76 7.24 10.31
CA ASN A 59 -28.69 5.96 9.60
C ASN A 59 -29.84 5.75 8.63
N ASP A 60 -31.04 6.25 8.97
CA ASP A 60 -32.26 6.10 8.19
C ASP A 60 -32.27 6.93 6.92
N ALA A 61 -31.39 7.93 6.81
CA ALA A 61 -31.23 8.70 5.59
C ALA A 61 -30.51 7.90 4.50
N PHE A 62 -29.74 6.87 4.88
CA PHE A 62 -28.99 6.07 3.94
C PHE A 62 -29.83 4.96 3.33
N VAL A 63 -29.67 4.77 2.02
CA VAL A 63 -30.24 3.65 1.29
C VAL A 63 -29.21 2.53 1.21
N ARG A 64 -29.57 1.35 1.71
CA ARG A 64 -28.74 0.14 1.60
C ARG A 64 -28.82 -0.44 0.20
N LEU A 65 -27.67 -0.76 -0.41
CA LEU A 65 -27.60 -1.24 -1.80
C LEU A 65 -27.99 -2.72 -1.99
N SER A 66 -27.73 -3.56 -0.98
CA SER A 66 -28.07 -4.99 -1.01
C SER A 66 -28.25 -5.57 0.39
N PRO A 67 -28.96 -6.71 0.53
CA PRO A 67 -28.99 -7.48 1.77
C PRO A 67 -27.59 -7.92 2.23
N ALA A 68 -27.47 -8.30 3.50
CA ALA A 68 -26.19 -8.79 4.05
C ALA A 68 -25.71 -10.03 3.26
N LYS A 69 -24.41 -10.07 2.97
CA LYS A 69 -23.75 -11.15 2.21
C LYS A 69 -24.26 -11.34 0.78
N HIS A 70 -24.92 -10.32 0.21
CA HIS A 70 -25.39 -10.34 -1.18
C HIS A 70 -24.76 -9.22 -1.98
N ALA A 71 -24.36 -9.52 -3.22
CA ALA A 71 -23.85 -8.51 -4.13
C ALA A 71 -24.97 -7.57 -4.59
N SER A 72 -24.68 -6.29 -4.74
CA SER A 72 -25.64 -5.32 -5.26
C SER A 72 -25.58 -5.20 -6.78
N ARG A 73 -26.62 -4.61 -7.37
CA ARG A 73 -26.52 -4.06 -8.73
C ARG A 73 -25.63 -2.80 -8.72
N PRO A 74 -25.02 -2.43 -9.85
CA PRO A 74 -24.30 -1.17 -9.98
C PRO A 74 -25.18 0.02 -9.62
N PHE A 75 -24.72 0.82 -8.66
CA PHE A 75 -25.36 2.08 -8.28
C PHE A 75 -24.55 3.24 -8.83
N THR A 76 -25.16 4.04 -9.69
CA THR A 76 -24.49 5.21 -10.31
C THR A 76 -24.30 6.31 -9.29
N LEU A 77 -23.03 6.72 -9.10
CA LEU A 77 -22.63 7.79 -8.22
C LEU A 77 -22.80 9.15 -8.89
N GLN A 78 -23.17 10.14 -8.09
CA GLN A 78 -23.25 11.55 -8.46
C GLN A 78 -22.30 12.39 -7.59
N HIS A 79 -22.01 13.60 -8.07
CA HIS A 79 -21.25 14.58 -7.30
C HIS A 79 -21.96 14.86 -5.96
N LEU A 80 -21.21 14.76 -4.85
CA LEU A 80 -21.66 14.92 -3.46
C LEU A 80 -22.57 13.80 -2.92
N ASP A 81 -22.63 12.65 -3.60
CA ASP A 81 -23.17 11.44 -2.96
C ASP A 81 -22.25 11.02 -1.81
N VAL A 82 -22.86 10.54 -0.71
CA VAL A 82 -22.13 10.03 0.46
C VAL A 82 -22.25 8.52 0.50
N ILE A 83 -21.11 7.83 0.46
CA ILE A 83 -21.02 6.37 0.55
C ILE A 83 -20.56 6.00 1.95
N ARG A 84 -21.23 5.02 2.57
CA ARG A 84 -20.84 4.45 3.85
C ARG A 84 -20.66 2.95 3.74
N PHE A 85 -19.55 2.44 4.27
CA PHE A 85 -19.25 1.01 4.32
C PHE A 85 -19.48 0.46 5.73
N GLY A 86 -20.48 -0.41 5.85
CA GLY A 86 -20.92 -0.98 7.11
C GLY A 86 -21.76 -0.04 7.98
N VAL A 87 -21.94 -0.43 9.25
CA VAL A 87 -22.86 0.22 10.20
C VAL A 87 -22.19 1.41 10.93
N GLN A 88 -20.87 1.59 10.81
CA GLN A 88 -20.09 2.63 11.49
C GLN A 88 -19.55 3.72 10.53
N SER A 89 -18.93 4.75 11.12
CA SER A 89 -18.57 6.08 10.58
C SER A 89 -17.57 6.14 9.43
N ASN A 90 -17.40 5.08 8.64
CA ASN A 90 -16.61 5.11 7.41
C ASN A 90 -17.47 5.68 6.28
N ALA A 91 -17.75 6.99 6.38
CA ALA A 91 -18.49 7.74 5.39
C ALA A 91 -17.52 8.54 4.51
N PHE A 92 -17.73 8.47 3.21
CA PHE A 92 -16.93 9.12 2.19
C PHE A 92 -17.86 9.97 1.32
N GLU A 93 -17.52 11.24 1.13
CA GLU A 93 -18.20 12.09 0.17
C GLU A 93 -17.51 11.95 -1.19
N VAL A 94 -18.32 11.75 -2.23
CA VAL A 94 -17.84 11.54 -3.59
C VAL A 94 -17.75 12.88 -4.30
N HIS A 95 -16.54 13.25 -4.72
CA HIS A 95 -16.30 14.44 -5.52
C HIS A 95 -15.92 14.04 -6.95
N MET A 96 -16.80 14.35 -7.89
CA MET A 96 -16.61 14.07 -9.31
C MET A 96 -16.46 15.37 -10.10
N HIS A 97 -15.37 15.51 -10.86
CA HIS A 97 -15.10 16.66 -11.72
C HIS A 97 -14.64 16.16 -13.08
N GLY A 98 -15.31 16.61 -14.15
CA GLY A 98 -14.97 16.20 -15.52
C GLY A 98 -13.84 17.04 -16.15
N THR A 99 -13.59 18.23 -15.62
CA THR A 99 -12.59 19.17 -16.13
C THR A 99 -11.82 19.81 -14.97
N ALA A 100 -10.59 20.25 -15.23
CA ALA A 100 -9.75 20.91 -14.23
C ALA A 100 -10.37 22.22 -13.68
N TRP A 101 -11.12 22.94 -14.53
CA TRP A 101 -11.75 24.21 -14.18
C TRP A 101 -13.13 24.06 -13.53
N GLY A 102 -13.72 22.85 -13.54
CA GLY A 102 -15.02 22.54 -12.94
C GLY A 102 -14.94 21.92 -11.54
N SER A 103 -13.84 22.16 -10.82
CA SER A 103 -13.65 21.67 -9.45
C SER A 103 -14.54 22.43 -8.45
N CYS A 104 -15.07 21.74 -7.45
CA CYS A 104 -15.82 22.40 -6.38
C CYS A 104 -14.84 23.15 -5.46
N PRO A 105 -15.32 24.10 -4.65
CA PRO A 105 -14.45 24.85 -3.73
C PRO A 105 -13.66 23.97 -2.76
N ALA A 106 -14.14 22.75 -2.47
CA ALA A 106 -13.45 21.80 -1.61
C ALA A 106 -12.32 21.03 -2.33
N CYS A 107 -12.41 20.85 -3.64
CA CYS A 107 -11.41 20.15 -4.45
C CYS A 107 -10.45 21.10 -5.18
N GLN A 108 -10.70 22.40 -5.12
CA GLN A 108 -9.79 23.39 -5.66
C GLN A 108 -8.50 23.42 -4.83
N LEU A 109 -7.36 23.44 -5.51
CA LEU A 109 -6.07 23.61 -4.85
C LEU A 109 -6.02 24.99 -4.21
N SER A 110 -5.72 25.03 -2.92
CA SER A 110 -5.46 26.30 -2.24
C SER A 110 -4.24 26.95 -2.87
N PRO A 111 -4.23 28.27 -3.11
CA PRO A 111 -3.04 28.97 -3.60
C PRO A 111 -1.83 28.79 -2.66
N ASP A 112 -2.08 28.51 -1.39
CA ASP A 112 -1.05 28.28 -0.37
C ASP A 112 -0.45 26.86 -0.41
N GLY A 113 -0.97 25.97 -1.27
CA GLY A 113 -0.53 24.57 -1.37
C GLY A 113 -0.87 23.70 -0.16
N ALA A 114 -1.61 24.22 0.83
CA ALA A 114 -1.94 23.50 2.07
C ALA A 114 -2.72 22.19 1.86
N ASN A 115 -3.44 22.08 0.74
CA ASN A 115 -4.24 20.91 0.38
C ASN A 115 -3.52 19.98 -0.60
N GLU A 116 -2.24 20.21 -0.88
CA GLU A 116 -1.44 19.37 -1.77
C GLU A 116 -0.78 18.22 -1.01
N ILE A 117 -0.80 17.03 -1.63
CA ILE A 117 -0.02 15.89 -1.15
C ILE A 117 1.34 15.96 -1.82
N SER A 118 2.38 16.28 -1.06
CA SER A 118 3.75 16.34 -1.59
C SER A 118 4.18 14.98 -2.15
N LEU A 119 4.47 14.94 -3.45
CA LEU A 119 5.00 13.77 -4.16
C LEU A 119 6.52 13.68 -4.09
N ALA A 120 7.19 14.69 -3.52
CA ALA A 120 8.62 14.63 -3.32
C ALA A 120 8.93 13.42 -2.42
N PRO A 121 9.85 12.53 -2.80
CA PRO A 121 10.34 11.54 -1.86
C PRO A 121 10.84 12.33 -0.65
N LEU A 122 10.28 12.06 0.52
CA LEU A 122 10.71 12.63 1.80
C LEU A 122 12.18 12.23 2.02
N ALA A 123 13.08 12.94 1.35
CA ALA A 123 14.51 12.78 1.43
C ALA A 123 14.92 13.38 2.77
N GLY A 124 14.75 12.58 3.81
CA GLY A 124 15.20 12.87 5.16
C GLY A 124 14.22 13.70 5.97
N GLU A 125 13.11 13.10 6.40
CA GLU A 125 12.71 13.09 7.82
C GLU A 125 11.76 11.91 8.02
N ARG A 126 12.24 10.87 8.72
CA ARG A 126 11.38 9.80 9.20
C ARG A 126 10.45 10.41 10.25
N ASN A 127 9.23 10.74 9.86
CA ASN A 127 8.14 10.94 10.80
C ASN A 127 8.08 9.74 11.73
N LYS A 128 8.37 9.97 13.01
CA LYS A 128 8.21 9.00 14.09
C LYS A 128 6.74 8.58 14.10
N PRO A 129 6.39 7.30 13.87
CA PRO A 129 5.04 6.86 14.17
C PRO A 129 4.85 6.95 15.69
N CYS A 130 3.89 7.77 16.12
CA CYS A 130 3.36 7.72 17.47
C CYS A 130 2.85 6.31 17.74
N GLY A 131 3.45 5.68 18.76
CA GLY A 131 2.84 4.69 19.65
C GLY A 131 2.20 3.46 19.02
N VAL A 132 3.00 2.41 18.74
CA VAL A 132 2.54 1.02 18.92
C VAL A 132 3.64 0.25 19.66
N GLN A 133 3.20 -0.43 20.72
CA GLN A 133 3.99 -1.05 21.76
C GLN A 133 4.99 -2.07 21.22
N LYS A 134 6.26 -1.94 21.64
CA LYS A 134 7.28 -2.97 21.50
C LYS A 134 7.04 -4.01 22.60
N ASN A 135 6.65 -5.22 22.22
CA ASN A 135 7.01 -6.47 22.89
C ASN A 135 6.70 -7.65 21.98
N ALA A 136 7.66 -8.02 21.11
CA ALA A 136 7.70 -9.35 20.49
C ALA A 136 9.17 -9.72 20.16
N PRO A 137 9.61 -10.96 20.41
CA PRO A 137 11.01 -11.38 20.24
C PRO A 137 11.40 -11.58 18.76
N PRO A 138 12.71 -11.57 18.43
CA PRO A 138 13.19 -11.48 17.05
C PRO A 138 13.12 -12.83 16.31
N ALA A 139 12.14 -13.00 15.42
CA ALA A 139 12.05 -14.14 14.51
C ALA A 139 12.99 -13.98 13.30
N LYS A 140 14.25 -14.41 13.45
CA LYS A 140 15.24 -14.47 12.35
C LYS A 140 14.89 -15.47 11.23
N SER A 141 13.86 -16.31 11.40
CA SER A 141 13.46 -17.35 10.45
C SER A 141 12.44 -16.91 9.38
N ALA A 142 11.75 -15.78 9.56
CA ALA A 142 10.70 -15.32 8.63
C ALA A 142 11.28 -14.67 7.36
N LYS A 143 12.44 -14.02 7.48
CA LYS A 143 13.08 -13.31 6.36
C LYS A 143 13.60 -14.27 5.27
N GLN A 144 14.16 -15.41 5.66
CA GLN A 144 14.65 -16.42 4.72
C GLN A 144 13.52 -17.17 4.00
N LYS A 145 12.39 -17.42 4.68
CA LYS A 145 11.21 -18.03 4.04
C LYS A 145 10.57 -17.10 3.02
N ALA A 146 10.48 -15.80 3.30
CA ALA A 146 9.94 -14.81 2.35
C ALA A 146 10.82 -14.67 1.09
N GLU A 147 12.15 -14.74 1.22
CA GLU A 147 13.07 -14.73 0.06
C GLU A 147 13.01 -16.03 -0.76
N PHE A 148 12.79 -17.18 -0.13
CA PHE A 148 12.62 -18.44 -0.86
C PHE A 148 11.29 -18.49 -1.62
N ASP A 149 10.22 -17.95 -1.04
CA ASP A 149 8.89 -17.91 -1.67
C ASP A 149 8.86 -16.95 -2.86
N THR A 150 9.52 -15.79 -2.75
CA THR A 150 9.62 -14.84 -3.87
C THR A 150 10.39 -15.41 -5.06
N LYS A 151 11.49 -16.13 -4.83
CA LYS A 151 12.23 -16.82 -5.90
C LYS A 151 11.43 -17.95 -6.53
N ARG A 152 10.68 -18.72 -5.71
CA ARG A 152 9.80 -19.79 -6.20
C ARG A 152 8.63 -19.22 -7.03
N HIS A 153 8.04 -18.12 -6.59
CA HIS A 153 6.97 -17.42 -7.29
C HIS A 153 7.45 -16.83 -8.63
N LEU A 154 8.64 -16.22 -8.66
CA LEU A 154 9.25 -15.74 -9.89
C LEU A 154 9.57 -16.88 -10.88
N LYS A 155 9.98 -18.04 -10.38
CA LYS A 155 10.23 -19.22 -11.24
C LYS A 155 8.92 -19.77 -11.82
N ALA A 156 7.86 -19.84 -11.02
CA ALA A 156 6.53 -20.25 -11.47
C ALA A 156 5.95 -19.29 -12.52
N LEU A 157 6.10 -17.98 -12.32
CA LEU A 157 5.68 -16.98 -13.31
C LEU A 157 6.48 -17.10 -14.62
N LYS A 158 7.79 -17.33 -14.56
CA LYS A 158 8.59 -17.57 -15.77
C LYS A 158 8.13 -18.81 -16.53
N GLU A 159 7.80 -19.90 -15.85
CA GLU A 159 7.31 -21.11 -16.52
C GLU A 159 5.90 -20.96 -17.11
N VAL A 160 5.06 -20.08 -16.57
CA VAL A 160 3.73 -19.80 -17.12
C VAL A 160 3.79 -18.86 -18.33
N TYR A 161 4.63 -17.82 -18.25
CA TYR A 161 4.64 -16.74 -19.25
C TYR A 161 5.75 -16.84 -20.30
N LEU A 162 6.78 -17.65 -20.08
CA LEU A 162 7.92 -17.80 -21.00
C LEU A 162 8.05 -19.21 -21.58
N LYS A 163 7.03 -20.06 -21.47
CA LYS A 163 7.01 -21.34 -22.18
C LYS A 163 7.15 -21.08 -23.68
N PRO A 164 8.22 -21.56 -24.34
CA PRO A 164 8.28 -21.56 -25.79
C PRO A 164 7.17 -22.48 -26.29
N LEU A 165 6.27 -21.94 -27.10
CA LEU A 165 5.37 -22.78 -27.88
C LEU A 165 6.24 -23.73 -28.71
N PRO A 166 5.98 -25.04 -28.73
CA PRO A 166 6.62 -25.91 -29.70
C PRO A 166 6.12 -25.47 -31.06
N LEU A 167 6.94 -24.71 -31.79
CA LEU A 167 6.77 -24.54 -33.22
C LEU A 167 7.02 -25.93 -33.81
N SER A 168 5.93 -26.59 -34.19
CA SER A 168 5.98 -27.74 -35.06
C SER A 168 6.76 -27.37 -36.32
N ASP A 169 7.80 -28.15 -36.60
CA ASP A 169 8.66 -28.08 -37.78
C ASP A 169 7.88 -28.37 -39.07
N GLU A 170 6.94 -27.53 -39.47
CA GLU A 170 6.39 -27.52 -40.84
C GLU A 170 5.85 -26.13 -41.18
N SER A 171 6.73 -25.25 -41.67
CA SER A 171 6.41 -24.28 -42.75
C SER A 171 7.58 -23.33 -42.97
N LYS A 172 8.50 -23.78 -43.83
CA LYS A 172 9.20 -22.89 -44.75
C LYS A 172 8.14 -22.10 -45.54
N SER A 173 8.37 -20.80 -45.70
CA SER A 173 7.57 -19.82 -46.47
C SER A 173 6.29 -19.33 -45.77
N ILE A 174 6.35 -18.10 -45.25
CA ILE A 174 5.48 -16.96 -45.58
C ILE A 174 6.01 -15.77 -44.76
N SER A 175 6.76 -14.91 -45.43
CA SER A 175 6.99 -13.55 -44.96
C SER A 175 5.70 -12.74 -45.15
N ALA A 176 5.45 -11.83 -44.21
CA ALA A 176 4.59 -10.64 -44.27
C ALA A 176 3.07 -10.82 -44.02
N VAL A 177 2.63 -10.58 -42.77
CA VAL A 177 1.50 -9.69 -42.41
C VAL A 177 1.66 -9.17 -40.97
N GLY A 178 1.95 -7.87 -40.80
CA GLY A 178 1.19 -6.99 -39.88
C GLY A 178 1.50 -6.85 -38.38
N GLY A 179 2.62 -7.35 -37.83
CA GLY A 179 3.02 -7.04 -36.44
C GLY A 179 4.28 -6.18 -36.38
N PRO A 180 4.47 -5.26 -35.40
CA PRO A 180 5.73 -4.54 -35.29
C PRO A 180 6.85 -5.56 -35.04
N ALA A 181 7.71 -5.73 -36.04
CA ALA A 181 8.91 -6.55 -35.95
C ALA A 181 9.66 -6.15 -34.68
N TYR A 182 10.04 -7.16 -33.87
CA TYR A 182 10.77 -6.95 -32.64
C TYR A 182 12.00 -6.09 -32.92
N ARG A 183 11.96 -4.83 -32.47
CA ARG A 183 13.07 -3.90 -32.55
C ARG A 183 13.81 -3.96 -31.23
N ASP A 184 15.02 -4.52 -31.27
CA ASP A 184 15.91 -4.49 -30.13
C ASP A 184 16.30 -3.04 -29.81
N ARG A 185 15.77 -2.54 -28.69
CA ARG A 185 16.05 -1.18 -28.21
C ARG A 185 17.51 -0.99 -27.83
N ALA A 186 18.23 -2.07 -27.49
CA ALA A 186 19.64 -2.02 -27.14
C ALA A 186 20.50 -1.87 -28.40
N SER A 187 20.18 -2.56 -29.50
CA SER A 187 20.89 -2.36 -30.77
C SER A 187 20.71 -0.94 -31.31
N LEU A 188 19.49 -0.40 -31.24
CA LEU A 188 19.20 0.99 -31.62
C LEU A 188 19.97 2.02 -30.77
N ARG A 189 20.25 1.73 -29.49
CA ARG A 189 21.11 2.60 -28.66
C ARG A 189 22.58 2.51 -29.08
N ARG A 190 23.07 1.32 -29.41
CA ARG A 190 24.46 1.12 -29.88
C ARG A 190 24.70 1.83 -31.23
N GLU A 191 23.71 1.79 -32.12
CA GLU A 191 23.77 2.51 -33.40
C GLU A 191 23.72 4.03 -33.25
N ARG A 192 22.90 4.56 -32.32
CA ARG A 192 22.79 6.02 -32.13
C ARG A 192 23.97 6.62 -31.36
N TYR A 193 24.67 5.83 -30.56
CA TYR A 193 25.80 6.30 -29.76
C TYR A 193 27.03 5.41 -29.98
N PRO A 194 27.62 5.40 -31.18
CA PRO A 194 28.85 4.68 -31.45
C PRO A 194 29.98 5.35 -30.66
N GLY A 195 30.50 4.67 -29.63
CA GLY A 195 31.65 5.13 -28.85
C GLY A 195 31.44 5.32 -27.35
N LEU A 196 30.24 5.06 -26.79
CA LEU A 196 30.15 4.90 -25.34
C LEU A 196 30.73 3.53 -24.95
N PRO A 197 31.77 3.48 -24.08
CA PRO A 197 32.31 2.21 -23.62
C PRO A 197 31.21 1.45 -22.88
N ASP A 198 31.00 0.20 -23.30
CA ASP A 198 30.21 -0.77 -22.56
C ASP A 198 30.82 -0.83 -21.16
N VAL A 199 30.11 -0.34 -20.15
CA VAL A 199 30.63 -0.25 -18.79
C VAL A 199 30.73 -1.68 -18.25
N LYS A 200 31.83 -2.35 -18.59
CA LYS A 200 32.37 -3.43 -17.78
C LYS A 200 32.48 -2.86 -16.39
N ARG A 201 31.72 -3.43 -15.46
CA ARG A 201 31.81 -3.14 -14.03
C ARG A 201 33.17 -3.62 -13.52
N ASP A 202 34.21 -2.83 -13.79
CA ASP A 202 35.37 -2.75 -12.94
C ASP A 202 35.10 -1.60 -11.97
N VAL A 203 34.41 -1.94 -10.89
CA VAL A 203 34.22 -1.01 -9.77
C VAL A 203 35.57 -0.91 -9.05
N PRO A 204 36.20 0.28 -8.95
CA PRO A 204 37.33 0.45 -8.06
C PRO A 204 36.86 0.25 -6.62
N ARG A 205 37.52 -0.66 -5.91
CA ARG A 205 37.33 -0.88 -4.48
C ARG A 205 37.65 0.46 -3.77
N PRO A 206 36.74 1.04 -2.97
CA PRO A 206 37.09 2.20 -2.16
C PRO A 206 38.13 1.76 -1.12
N ASP A 207 39.19 2.54 -0.99
CA ASP A 207 40.27 2.34 -0.04
C ASP A 207 39.74 2.21 1.39
N MET A 208 40.27 1.21 2.13
CA MET A 208 40.02 1.06 3.55
C MET A 208 40.61 2.25 4.32
N PRO A 209 39.87 2.88 5.25
CA PRO A 209 40.46 3.86 6.15
C PRO A 209 41.42 3.18 7.15
N PRO A 210 42.49 3.87 7.59
CA PRO A 210 43.45 3.34 8.55
C PRO A 210 42.82 3.11 9.95
N PRO A 211 43.40 2.22 10.77
CA PRO A 211 42.85 1.87 12.08
C PRO A 211 42.81 3.07 13.03
N ALA A 212 41.68 3.17 13.74
CA ALA A 212 41.31 4.29 14.59
C ALA A 212 42.29 4.51 15.77
N ALA A 213 42.57 5.78 16.06
CA ALA A 213 43.24 6.22 17.27
C ALA A 213 42.45 5.82 18.54
N PRO A 214 43.12 5.63 19.70
CA PRO A 214 42.46 5.24 20.94
C PRO A 214 41.42 6.28 21.39
N PRO A 215 40.33 5.85 22.05
CA PRO A 215 39.21 6.70 22.39
C PRO A 215 39.63 7.83 23.31
N LYS A 216 39.41 9.06 22.85
CA LYS A 216 39.57 10.28 23.65
C LYS A 216 38.54 10.23 24.78
N ALA A 217 38.99 10.29 26.03
CA ALA A 217 38.10 10.33 27.19
C ALA A 217 37.15 11.52 27.04
N LEU A 218 35.85 11.24 27.09
CA LEU A 218 34.82 12.27 26.97
C LEU A 218 34.79 13.10 28.26
N ASP A 219 34.58 14.40 28.09
CA ASP A 219 34.56 15.36 29.20
C ASP A 219 33.48 15.00 30.24
N ALA A 220 33.80 15.16 31.53
CA ALA A 220 32.93 14.78 32.64
C ALA A 220 31.61 15.59 32.72
N SER A 221 31.50 16.65 31.91
CA SER A 221 30.29 17.46 31.73
C SER A 221 29.27 16.85 30.76
N ASN A 222 29.60 15.74 30.09
CA ASN A 222 28.67 15.07 29.21
C ASN A 222 27.53 14.41 30.00
N VAL A 223 26.37 15.07 30.00
CA VAL A 223 25.14 14.65 30.69
C VAL A 223 24.74 13.22 30.33
N GLY A 224 25.01 12.77 29.09
CA GLY A 224 24.73 11.41 28.66
C GLY A 224 25.56 10.37 29.41
N TYR A 225 26.83 10.67 29.70
CA TYR A 225 27.72 9.77 30.44
C TYR A 225 27.33 9.69 31.91
N GLN A 226 26.90 10.81 32.51
CA GLN A 226 26.39 10.83 33.89
C GLN A 226 25.10 10.02 34.05
N LEU A 227 24.20 10.06 33.05
CA LEU A 227 22.98 9.24 33.03
C LEU A 227 23.30 7.74 32.92
N LEU A 228 24.27 7.38 32.08
CA LEU A 228 24.72 6.00 31.92
C LEU A 228 25.39 5.46 33.21
N ALA A 229 26.24 6.26 33.86
CA ALA A 229 26.85 5.89 35.14
C ALA A 229 25.79 5.67 36.24
N LYS A 230 24.81 6.59 36.36
CA LYS A 230 23.69 6.43 37.31
C LYS A 230 22.83 5.18 37.06
N MET A 231 22.70 4.74 35.81
CA MET A 231 21.98 3.49 35.50
C MET A 231 22.82 2.25 35.82
N ALA A 232 24.15 2.33 35.75
CA ALA A 232 25.04 1.24 36.11
C ALA A 232 25.10 1.03 37.63
N ASP A 233 25.09 2.10 38.42
CA ASP A 233 25.09 2.03 39.90
C ASP A 233 23.80 1.41 40.49
N GLY A 234 22.75 1.23 39.67
CA GLY A 234 21.50 0.55 40.07
C GLY A 234 21.48 -0.96 39.79
N ALA A 235 22.56 -1.55 39.27
CA ALA A 235 22.57 -2.92 38.78
C ALA A 235 22.91 -4.00 39.84
N ASP A 236 23.16 -3.62 41.10
CA ASP A 236 23.56 -4.55 42.18
C ASP A 236 22.42 -5.43 42.73
N HIS A 237 21.21 -5.34 42.17
CA HIS A 237 20.07 -6.18 42.53
C HIS A 237 19.49 -6.90 41.30
N ILE A 238 20.27 -7.81 40.72
CA ILE A 238 19.75 -8.84 39.82
C ILE A 238 19.53 -10.11 40.67
N PRO A 239 18.29 -10.50 41.00
CA PRO A 239 18.04 -11.79 41.62
C PRO A 239 18.41 -12.90 40.63
N THR A 240 19.35 -13.75 41.04
CA THR A 240 19.79 -14.96 40.37
C THR A 240 18.60 -15.90 40.14
N GLN A 241 18.59 -16.50 38.95
CA GLN A 241 17.56 -17.40 38.40
C GLN A 241 16.91 -18.38 39.39
N ALA A 242 15.59 -18.54 39.30
CA ALA A 242 14.89 -19.70 39.85
C ALA A 242 14.76 -20.81 38.77
N PRO A 243 15.00 -22.09 39.11
CA PRO A 243 14.93 -23.19 38.15
C PRO A 243 13.47 -23.54 37.80
N ILE A 244 13.21 -23.64 36.49
CA ILE A 244 11.91 -24.06 35.93
C ILE A 244 11.82 -25.59 36.05
N THR A 245 10.96 -26.10 36.92
CA THR A 245 10.51 -27.51 36.88
C THR A 245 9.19 -27.61 36.10
N PRO A 246 9.06 -28.52 35.13
CA PRO A 246 7.79 -28.77 34.46
C PRO A 246 6.88 -29.64 35.33
N ALA A 247 5.66 -29.17 35.58
CA ALA A 247 4.62 -29.93 36.25
C ALA A 247 4.00 -30.97 35.29
N VAL A 248 4.16 -32.25 35.60
CA VAL A 248 3.50 -33.37 34.93
C VAL A 248 2.16 -33.63 35.63
N SER A 249 1.05 -33.36 34.96
CA SER A 249 -0.28 -33.73 35.45
C SER A 249 -0.64 -35.14 34.98
N HIS A 250 -0.66 -36.11 35.90
CA HIS A 250 -1.25 -37.42 35.68
C HIS A 250 -2.79 -37.31 35.66
N GLN A 251 -3.43 -37.61 34.53
CA GLN A 251 -4.87 -37.84 34.49
C GLN A 251 -5.16 -39.28 34.91
N HIS A 252 -5.81 -39.41 36.05
CA HIS A 252 -6.42 -40.65 36.53
C HIS A 252 -7.79 -40.80 35.85
N THR A 253 -7.94 -41.78 34.96
CA THR A 253 -9.27 -42.27 34.54
C THR A 253 -9.65 -43.47 35.41
N LYS A 254 -10.80 -43.36 36.10
CA LYS A 254 -11.50 -44.45 36.78
C LYS A 254 -12.99 -44.29 36.52
N ARG A 255 -13.51 -45.12 35.62
CA ARG A 255 -14.59 -46.11 35.80
C ARG A 255 -15.26 -46.40 34.46
#